data_AF-A0AAC9BP17-F1
#
_entry.id   AF-A0AAC9BP17-F1
#
_cell.length_a   1.000
_cell.length_b   1.000
_cell.length_c   1.000
_cell.angle_alpha   90.00
_cell.angle_beta   90.00
_cell.angle_gamma   90.00
#
_symmetry.space_group_name_H-M   'P 1'
#
loop_
_entity.id
_entity.type
_entity.pdbx_description
1 polymer ?
#
loop_
_entity_poly.entity_id
_entity_poly.type
_entity_poly.pdbx_seq_one_letter_code
_entity_poly.pdbx_strand_id
1 'polypeptide(L)'
;MGRVRVTGAEYTSQRLVREGVPALQEGKVPDFTQAQTELSTLNRADRQVIPVVRPGSVPGTMDVDLKVDDKSPVHASIGLNNDRSAETRPLRMTASVSHDNLWQLGHRASLSFFGAPQDFSQARVWSGAYTAPIPDTNWSLEFSGYKSDSNVATTGGTSVLGKGHAVGVKANYVLPTAGAWWQQIGVGIDFKDNAESLRFGNTSDHVPLKYAPISLYYTGYRQSEHDTLSLNLSATAGTRSLFGYGSDERAYDYKRVNSRSSFLAFKADATETHTFQGGSQAVVRVAGQLSDSPLVSSEQFAAGGMSSVRGYLSAEATGDYGALASFEWRTAPYTKFAPVLDEVRFYLFTDAAYLRLRQAQEEQASSFSLLSLGFGTSFKLTDYVRGRLEFGYPLRDGPSTRAHTPRVNFSVNASY
;
A
#
# COMPACT_ATOMS: atom_id res chain seq x y z
N MET A 1 8.91 -40.72 -16.91
CA MET A 1 8.58 -39.50 -17.67
C MET A 1 9.16 -39.60 -19.06
N GLY A 2 8.34 -39.35 -20.08
CA GLY A 2 8.73 -39.28 -21.50
C GLY A 2 9.36 -37.94 -21.82
N ARG A 3 8.58 -36.96 -22.31
CA ARG A 3 9.01 -35.58 -22.57
C ARG A 3 8.30 -34.54 -21.70
N VAL A 4 9.01 -33.46 -21.35
CA VAL A 4 8.44 -32.27 -20.69
C VAL A 4 8.59 -31.05 -21.56
N ARG A 5 7.46 -30.51 -22.01
CA ARG A 5 7.41 -29.31 -22.85
C ARG A 5 6.86 -28.15 -22.06
N VAL A 6 7.39 -26.96 -22.28
CA VAL A 6 6.81 -25.72 -21.77
C VAL A 6 6.18 -25.01 -22.95
N THR A 7 4.92 -24.60 -22.82
CA THR A 7 4.15 -23.96 -23.90
C THR A 7 3.46 -22.71 -23.35
N GLY A 8 3.27 -21.69 -24.20
CA GLY A 8 2.62 -20.43 -23.81
C GLY A 8 3.51 -19.45 -23.04
N ALA A 9 4.78 -19.78 -22.80
CA ALA A 9 5.73 -18.88 -22.14
C ALA A 9 6.35 -17.92 -23.17
N GLU A 10 5.90 -16.67 -23.15
CA GLU A 10 6.34 -15.55 -24.01
C GLU A 10 7.30 -14.61 -23.26
N TYR A 11 6.99 -14.28 -22.01
CA TYR A 11 7.75 -13.41 -21.12
C TYR A 11 8.50 -14.18 -20.03
N THR A 12 8.16 -15.45 -19.83
CA THR A 12 8.78 -16.34 -18.84
C THR A 12 9.76 -17.31 -19.50
N SER A 13 10.94 -17.53 -18.90
CA SER A 13 11.92 -18.48 -19.41
C SER A 13 11.43 -19.93 -19.35
N GLN A 14 11.25 -20.55 -20.51
CA GLN A 14 10.87 -21.98 -20.62
C GLN A 14 11.86 -22.92 -19.90
N ARG A 15 13.15 -22.58 -19.94
CA ARG A 15 14.20 -23.35 -19.25
C ARG A 15 13.97 -23.34 -17.74
N LEU A 16 13.75 -22.16 -17.16
CA LEU A 16 13.54 -22.02 -15.71
C LEU A 16 12.22 -22.64 -15.23
N VAL A 17 11.17 -22.60 -16.06
CA VAL A 17 9.92 -23.31 -15.73
C VAL A 17 10.13 -24.82 -15.71
N ARG A 18 10.91 -25.37 -16.65
CA ARG A 18 11.24 -26.81 -16.67
C ARG A 18 12.16 -27.20 -15.51
N GLU A 19 13.17 -26.38 -15.20
CA GLU A 19 14.09 -26.61 -14.08
C GLU A 19 13.44 -26.43 -12.72
N GLY A 20 12.39 -25.61 -12.63
CA GLY A 20 11.62 -25.38 -11.41
C GLY A 20 10.64 -26.50 -11.04
N VAL A 21 10.53 -27.55 -11.87
CA VAL A 21 9.74 -28.76 -11.56
C VAL A 21 10.57 -30.04 -11.77
N PRO A 22 11.66 -30.25 -11.01
CA PRO A 22 12.53 -31.42 -11.17
C PRO A 22 11.79 -32.74 -10.92
N ALA A 23 10.67 -32.74 -10.18
CA ALA A 23 9.85 -33.93 -9.99
C ALA A 23 9.22 -34.46 -11.29
N LEU A 24 9.16 -33.63 -12.34
CA LEU A 24 8.67 -34.02 -13.66
C LEU A 24 9.81 -34.25 -14.68
N GLN A 25 11.08 -34.22 -14.28
CA GLN A 25 12.21 -34.32 -15.20
C GLN A 25 12.15 -35.56 -16.11
N GLU A 26 12.51 -35.37 -17.39
CA GLU A 26 12.57 -36.43 -18.39
C GLU A 26 13.45 -37.60 -17.92
N GLY A 27 13.01 -38.84 -18.18
CA GLY A 27 13.75 -40.05 -17.80
C GLY A 27 13.61 -40.48 -16.34
N LYS A 28 12.98 -39.69 -15.45
CA LYS A 28 12.70 -40.09 -14.05
C LYS A 28 11.27 -40.58 -13.86
N VAL A 29 11.04 -41.34 -12.77
CA VAL A 29 9.67 -41.66 -12.32
C VAL A 29 9.07 -40.38 -11.72
N PRO A 30 7.90 -39.92 -12.20
CA PRO A 30 7.32 -38.67 -11.71
C PRO A 30 6.81 -38.81 -10.27
N ASP A 31 7.12 -37.81 -9.44
CA ASP A 31 6.49 -37.62 -8.13
C ASP A 31 5.48 -36.48 -8.22
N PHE A 32 4.19 -36.81 -8.31
CA PHE A 32 3.13 -35.82 -8.44
C PHE A 32 2.92 -34.99 -7.18
N THR A 33 3.24 -35.53 -5.99
CA THR A 33 3.12 -34.81 -4.72
C THR A 33 4.18 -33.71 -4.66
N GLN A 34 5.41 -34.06 -5.04
CA GLN A 34 6.51 -33.11 -5.12
C GLN A 34 6.27 -32.08 -6.25
N ALA A 35 5.83 -32.54 -7.43
CA ALA A 35 5.52 -31.66 -8.56
C ALA A 35 4.44 -30.62 -8.22
N GLN A 36 3.42 -30.97 -7.42
CA GLN A 36 2.40 -30.04 -6.98
C GLN A 36 2.98 -28.92 -6.10
N THR A 37 3.91 -29.25 -5.21
CA THR A 37 4.61 -28.28 -4.36
C THR A 37 5.50 -27.34 -5.18
N GLU A 38 6.24 -27.90 -6.14
CA GLU A 38 7.10 -27.17 -7.08
C GLU A 38 6.30 -26.20 -7.96
N LEU A 39 5.18 -26.66 -8.54
CA LEU A 39 4.26 -25.82 -9.31
C LEU A 39 3.62 -24.72 -8.47
N SER A 40 3.27 -24.99 -7.21
CA SER A 40 2.74 -23.96 -6.31
C SER A 40 3.76 -22.84 -6.02
N THR A 41 5.06 -23.17 -6.06
CA THR A 41 6.15 -22.21 -5.90
C THR A 41 6.35 -21.39 -7.18
N LEU A 42 6.22 -22.03 -8.35
CA LEU A 42 6.25 -21.33 -9.64
C LEU A 42 5.10 -20.35 -9.84
N ASN A 43 3.92 -20.65 -9.28
CA ASN A 43 2.68 -19.86 -9.42
C ASN A 43 2.56 -18.66 -8.47
N ARG A 44 3.66 -18.15 -7.92
CA ARG A 44 3.69 -17.02 -6.98
C ARG A 44 3.86 -15.64 -7.64
N ALA A 45 4.00 -15.56 -8.97
CA ALA A 45 4.20 -14.32 -9.74
C ALA A 45 3.05 -14.11 -10.75
N ASP A 46 3.17 -13.15 -11.67
CA ASP A 46 2.22 -12.93 -12.79
C ASP A 46 2.25 -14.04 -13.86
N ARG A 47 2.33 -15.28 -13.40
CA ARG A 47 2.33 -16.48 -14.24
C ARG A 47 1.57 -17.58 -13.54
N GLN A 48 0.80 -18.32 -14.32
CA GLN A 48 0.16 -19.55 -13.87
C GLN A 48 0.63 -20.70 -14.75
N VAL A 49 1.34 -21.65 -14.14
CA VAL A 49 1.80 -22.89 -14.78
C VAL A 49 0.81 -24.00 -14.46
N ILE A 50 0.19 -24.54 -15.50
CA ILE A 50 -0.78 -25.63 -15.43
C ILE A 50 -0.17 -26.86 -16.10
N PRO A 51 0.01 -27.99 -15.38
CA PRO A 51 0.49 -29.22 -15.98
C PRO A 51 -0.64 -29.92 -16.74
N VAL A 52 -0.39 -30.27 -18.00
CA VAL A 52 -1.29 -31.08 -18.84
C VAL A 52 -0.58 -32.38 -19.17
N VAL A 53 -1.08 -33.49 -18.59
CA VAL A 53 -0.50 -34.83 -18.78
C VAL A 53 -1.07 -35.47 -20.04
N ARG A 54 -0.21 -36.07 -20.85
CA ARG A 54 -0.57 -36.82 -22.06
C ARG A 54 0.13 -38.18 -22.09
N PRO A 55 -0.47 -39.20 -22.72
CA PRO A 55 0.23 -40.47 -22.98
C PRO A 55 1.54 -40.21 -23.76
N GLY A 56 2.64 -40.82 -23.30
CA GLY A 56 3.96 -40.67 -23.94
C GLY A 56 4.09 -41.54 -25.18
N SER A 57 5.07 -41.23 -26.03
CA SER A 57 5.32 -41.99 -27.26
C SER A 57 5.84 -43.42 -27.04
N VAL A 58 6.36 -43.71 -25.84
CA VAL A 58 6.79 -45.06 -25.44
C VAL A 58 5.75 -45.65 -24.47
N PRO A 59 5.28 -46.90 -24.67
CA PRO A 59 4.35 -47.55 -23.74
C PRO A 59 4.87 -47.53 -22.30
N GLY A 60 4.00 -47.21 -21.34
CA GLY A 60 4.38 -47.04 -19.94
C GLY A 60 5.06 -45.71 -19.60
N THR A 61 5.18 -44.79 -20.56
CA THR A 61 5.64 -43.41 -20.33
C THR A 61 4.52 -42.39 -20.51
N MET A 62 4.70 -41.22 -19.93
CA MET A 62 3.80 -40.08 -20.04
C MET A 62 4.59 -38.81 -20.34
N ASP A 63 4.02 -37.96 -21.19
CA ASP A 63 4.54 -36.64 -21.53
C ASP A 63 3.75 -35.59 -20.73
N VAL A 64 4.41 -34.50 -20.32
CA VAL A 64 3.75 -33.39 -19.65
C VAL A 64 4.02 -32.09 -20.39
N ASP A 65 2.95 -31.38 -20.70
CA ASP A 65 3.01 -29.99 -21.18
C ASP A 65 2.72 -29.06 -20.01
N LEU A 66 3.72 -28.27 -19.62
CA LEU A 66 3.58 -27.16 -18.69
C LEU A 66 3.06 -25.96 -19.49
N LYS A 67 1.75 -25.72 -19.43
CA LYS A 67 1.13 -24.56 -20.07
C LYS A 67 1.26 -23.36 -19.15
N VAL A 68 1.95 -22.33 -19.60
CA VAL A 68 2.11 -21.06 -18.88
C VAL A 68 1.06 -20.08 -19.40
N ASP A 69 0.19 -19.62 -18.51
CA ASP A 69 -0.58 -18.40 -18.73
C ASP A 69 0.32 -17.22 -18.35
N ASP A 70 0.95 -16.64 -19.38
CA ASP A 70 2.02 -15.65 -19.25
C ASP A 70 1.45 -14.27 -19.55
N LYS A 71 1.45 -13.40 -18.53
CA LYS A 71 0.98 -12.02 -18.67
C LYS A 71 2.18 -11.10 -18.87
N SER A 72 1.93 -9.93 -19.46
CA SER A 72 2.98 -8.92 -19.60
C SER A 72 3.55 -8.61 -18.21
N PRO A 73 4.89 -8.63 -18.03
CA PRO A 73 5.51 -8.29 -16.75
C PRO A 73 5.54 -6.78 -16.49
N VAL A 74 5.10 -5.97 -17.46
CA VAL A 74 5.05 -4.52 -17.34
C VAL A 74 3.64 -4.10 -16.95
N HIS A 75 3.54 -3.43 -15.81
CA HIS A 75 2.28 -2.85 -15.33
C HIS A 75 2.43 -1.34 -15.31
N ALA A 76 1.43 -0.63 -15.82
CA ALA A 76 1.41 0.82 -15.79
C ALA A 76 0.07 1.32 -15.26
N SER A 77 0.09 2.37 -14.45
CA SER A 77 -1.15 3.02 -14.02
C SER A 77 -1.03 4.53 -14.03
N ILE A 78 -2.15 5.19 -14.33
CA ILE A 78 -2.31 6.64 -14.17
C ILE A 78 -3.64 6.90 -13.48
N GLY A 79 -3.64 7.80 -12.51
CA GLY A 79 -4.81 8.15 -11.73
C GLY A 79 -4.95 9.64 -11.54
N LEU A 80 -6.18 10.11 -11.50
CA LEU A 80 -6.55 11.48 -11.17
C LEU A 80 -7.61 11.47 -10.08
N ASN A 81 -7.47 12.35 -9.10
CA ASN A 81 -8.47 12.54 -8.05
C ASN A 81 -8.48 14.00 -7.58
N ASN A 82 -9.41 14.34 -6.69
CA ASN A 82 -9.48 15.64 -6.05
C ASN A 82 -9.26 15.61 -4.52
N ASP A 83 -8.57 14.58 -4.03
CA ASP A 83 -8.19 14.49 -2.62
C ASP A 83 -7.06 15.47 -2.33
N ARG A 84 -7.36 16.54 -1.61
CA ARG A 84 -6.44 17.66 -1.41
C ARG A 84 -6.29 17.93 0.07
N SER A 85 -5.10 18.37 0.46
CA SER A 85 -4.85 18.98 1.77
C SER A 85 -5.33 20.43 1.78
N ALA A 86 -5.47 21.01 2.98
CA ALA A 86 -5.83 22.42 3.13
C ALA A 86 -4.91 23.34 2.29
N GLU A 87 -5.47 24.44 1.80
CA GLU A 87 -4.74 25.50 1.07
C GLU A 87 -4.03 25.09 -0.24
N THR A 88 -4.35 23.91 -0.78
CA THR A 88 -3.80 23.44 -2.06
C THR A 88 -4.85 23.38 -3.16
N ARG A 89 -4.39 23.37 -4.42
CA ARG A 89 -5.21 23.12 -5.61
C ARG A 89 -5.91 21.77 -5.49
N PRO A 90 -7.11 21.59 -6.08
CA PRO A 90 -7.90 20.39 -5.86
C PRO A 90 -7.33 19.12 -6.49
N LEU A 91 -6.75 19.18 -7.68
CA LEU A 91 -6.38 17.96 -8.41
C LEU A 91 -5.09 17.31 -7.88
N ARG A 92 -5.09 15.98 -7.86
CA ARG A 92 -3.91 15.13 -7.70
C ARG A 92 -3.82 14.12 -8.82
N MET A 93 -2.59 13.80 -9.18
CA MET A 93 -2.24 12.81 -10.17
C MET A 93 -1.29 11.79 -9.55
N THR A 94 -1.52 10.51 -9.84
CA THR A 94 -0.60 9.41 -9.58
C THR A 94 -0.24 8.78 -10.92
N ALA A 95 1.04 8.51 -11.16
CA ALA A 95 1.47 7.68 -12.29
C ALA A 95 2.46 6.64 -11.78
N SER A 96 2.33 5.39 -12.18
CA SER A 96 3.24 4.31 -11.76
C SER A 96 3.58 3.41 -12.94
N VAL A 97 4.80 2.92 -12.94
CA VAL A 97 5.24 1.83 -13.82
C VAL A 97 6.00 0.82 -12.98
N SER A 98 5.74 -0.45 -13.20
CA SER A 98 6.51 -1.54 -12.61
C SER A 98 6.85 -2.60 -13.63
N HIS A 99 7.97 -3.27 -13.39
CA HIS A 99 8.38 -4.44 -14.13
C HIS A 99 8.62 -5.59 -13.15
N ASP A 100 7.87 -6.66 -13.34
CA ASP A 100 7.93 -7.89 -12.56
C ASP A 100 8.86 -8.90 -13.23
N ASN A 101 9.36 -9.87 -12.45
CA ASN A 101 10.23 -10.93 -12.96
C ASN A 101 11.48 -10.44 -13.72
N LEU A 102 12.10 -9.33 -13.27
CA LEU A 102 13.37 -8.86 -13.80
C LEU A 102 14.42 -9.95 -13.77
N TRP A 103 15.14 -10.09 -14.89
CA TRP A 103 16.18 -11.09 -15.11
C TRP A 103 15.71 -12.54 -14.94
N GLN A 104 14.40 -12.78 -14.95
CA GLN A 104 13.78 -14.09 -14.73
C GLN A 104 14.03 -14.67 -13.32
N LEU A 105 14.42 -13.81 -12.37
CA LEU A 105 14.73 -14.20 -10.99
C LEU A 105 13.60 -13.83 -10.03
N GLY A 106 12.45 -13.35 -10.52
CA GLY A 106 11.35 -12.87 -9.67
C GLY A 106 11.59 -11.49 -9.05
N HIS A 107 12.64 -10.77 -9.48
CA HIS A 107 12.91 -9.42 -9.00
C HIS A 107 11.86 -8.44 -9.55
N ARG A 108 11.53 -7.41 -8.77
CA ARG A 108 10.54 -6.40 -9.15
C ARG A 108 11.14 -5.00 -9.01
N ALA A 109 10.95 -4.16 -10.02
CA ALA A 109 11.25 -2.73 -9.93
C ALA A 109 9.96 -1.93 -10.15
N SER A 110 9.80 -0.84 -9.40
CA SER A 110 8.68 0.09 -9.56
C SER A 110 9.15 1.53 -9.43
N LEU A 111 8.55 2.40 -10.22
CA LEU A 111 8.70 3.85 -10.15
C LEU A 111 7.30 4.47 -10.12
N SER A 112 7.08 5.37 -9.17
CA SER A 112 5.83 6.09 -9.02
C SER A 112 6.07 7.58 -8.89
N PHE A 113 5.12 8.35 -9.41
CA PHE A 113 5.06 9.79 -9.36
C PHE A 113 3.71 10.20 -8.76
N PHE A 114 3.74 11.12 -7.81
CA PHE A 114 2.56 11.79 -7.29
C PHE A 114 2.73 13.30 -7.42
N GLY A 115 1.70 14.00 -7.89
CA GLY A 115 1.77 15.45 -7.96
C GLY A 115 0.43 16.15 -8.05
N ALA A 116 0.46 17.48 -7.90
CA ALA A 116 -0.68 18.35 -8.13
C ALA A 116 -0.58 18.94 -9.55
N PRO A 117 -1.28 18.38 -10.55
CA PRO A 117 -1.09 18.78 -11.95
C PRO A 117 -1.45 20.25 -12.25
N GLN A 118 -2.22 20.89 -11.37
CA GLN A 118 -2.56 22.32 -11.48
C GLN A 118 -1.45 23.24 -10.96
N ASP A 119 -0.57 22.72 -10.11
CA ASP A 119 0.58 23.43 -9.54
C ASP A 119 1.55 22.44 -8.88
N PHE A 120 2.55 21.97 -9.64
CA PHE A 120 3.53 20.99 -9.15
C PHE A 120 4.44 21.52 -8.02
N SER A 121 4.43 22.83 -7.73
CA SER A 121 5.13 23.36 -6.56
C SER A 121 4.45 22.98 -5.24
N GLN A 122 3.16 22.63 -5.28
CA GLN A 122 2.37 22.25 -4.12
C GLN A 122 2.48 20.77 -3.79
N ALA A 123 2.55 19.92 -4.81
CA ALA A 123 2.80 18.49 -4.64
C ALA A 123 3.63 17.92 -5.78
N ARG A 124 4.79 17.36 -5.42
CA ARG A 124 5.67 16.60 -6.32
C ARG A 124 6.46 15.59 -5.51
N VAL A 125 6.17 14.32 -5.74
CA VAL A 125 6.82 13.19 -5.08
C VAL A 125 7.20 12.17 -6.13
N TRP A 126 8.46 11.75 -6.10
CA TRP A 126 8.95 10.58 -6.83
C TRP A 126 9.30 9.50 -5.83
N SER A 127 8.89 8.27 -6.09
CA SER A 127 9.26 7.11 -5.28
C SER A 127 9.64 5.94 -6.15
N GLY A 128 10.68 5.21 -5.77
CA GLY A 128 11.09 3.98 -6.42
C GLY A 128 11.24 2.86 -5.39
N ALA A 129 10.97 1.64 -5.82
CA ALA A 129 11.22 0.45 -5.03
C ALA A 129 11.74 -0.69 -5.89
N TYR A 130 12.61 -1.49 -5.30
CA TYR A 130 13.28 -2.60 -5.94
C TYR A 130 13.31 -3.80 -4.97
N THR A 131 12.61 -4.87 -5.31
CA THR A 131 12.52 -6.08 -4.49
C THR A 131 13.29 -7.23 -5.16
N ALA A 132 14.22 -7.82 -4.43
CA ALA A 132 15.02 -8.98 -4.81
C ALA A 132 14.68 -10.16 -3.90
N PRO A 133 13.93 -11.18 -4.37
CA PRO A 133 13.81 -12.44 -3.64
C PRO A 133 15.18 -13.14 -3.58
N ILE A 134 15.48 -13.79 -2.45
CA ILE A 134 16.68 -14.61 -2.31
C ILE A 134 16.32 -16.04 -2.77
N PRO A 135 16.96 -16.56 -3.84
CA PRO A 135 16.66 -17.89 -4.39
C PRO A 135 16.63 -18.97 -3.31
N ASP A 136 15.69 -19.91 -3.45
CA ASP A 136 15.52 -21.08 -2.56
C ASP A 136 15.28 -20.76 -1.07
N THR A 137 14.85 -19.54 -0.76
CA THR A 137 14.47 -19.13 0.59
C THR A 137 13.13 -18.37 0.60
N ASN A 138 12.58 -18.13 1.78
CA ASN A 138 11.41 -17.24 1.96
C ASN A 138 11.79 -15.78 2.18
N TRP A 139 13.08 -15.42 2.03
CA TRP A 139 13.57 -14.07 2.22
C TRP A 139 13.50 -13.25 0.93
N SER A 140 13.21 -11.97 1.08
CA SER A 140 13.46 -10.97 0.03
C SER A 140 14.02 -9.69 0.64
N LEU A 141 14.85 -9.00 -0.15
CA LEU A 141 15.37 -7.69 0.19
C LEU A 141 14.66 -6.64 -0.67
N GLU A 142 14.21 -5.57 -0.03
CA GLU A 142 13.58 -4.44 -0.68
C GLU A 142 14.41 -3.18 -0.43
N PHE A 143 14.75 -2.50 -1.52
CA PHE A 143 15.40 -1.21 -1.51
C PHE A 143 14.38 -0.19 -2.01
N SER A 144 14.09 0.82 -1.21
CA SER A 144 13.12 1.84 -1.59
C SER A 144 13.64 3.23 -1.31
N GLY A 145 13.06 4.21 -1.97
CA GLY A 145 13.37 5.60 -1.69
C GLY A 145 12.35 6.54 -2.29
N TYR A 146 12.26 7.72 -1.71
CA TYR A 146 11.42 8.79 -2.22
C TYR A 146 12.09 10.15 -2.10
N LYS A 147 11.65 11.08 -2.94
CA LYS A 147 11.93 12.50 -2.83
C LYS A 147 10.61 13.26 -2.94
N SER A 148 10.33 14.10 -1.94
CA SER A 148 9.12 14.89 -1.84
C SER A 148 9.46 16.37 -1.69
N ASP A 149 8.80 17.19 -2.49
CA ASP A 149 8.78 18.64 -2.34
C ASP A 149 7.48 19.13 -1.67
N SER A 150 6.75 18.25 -0.97
CA SER A 150 5.37 18.51 -0.51
C SER A 150 5.05 17.98 0.89
N ASN A 151 4.08 18.61 1.54
CA ASN A 151 3.50 18.19 2.83
C ASN A 151 2.19 17.38 2.66
N VAL A 152 1.95 16.81 1.48
CA VAL A 152 0.70 16.10 1.17
C VAL A 152 0.90 14.60 1.32
N ALA A 153 0.02 13.96 2.09
CA ALA A 153 -0.03 12.51 2.20
C ALA A 153 -0.22 11.85 0.82
N THR A 154 0.68 10.93 0.49
CA THR A 154 0.62 10.12 -0.73
C THR A 154 -0.30 8.91 -0.52
N THR A 155 -1.06 8.54 -1.55
CA THR A 155 -1.86 7.30 -1.58
C THR A 155 -1.01 6.18 -2.19
N GLY A 156 -0.55 5.20 -1.40
CA GLY A 156 0.15 4.03 -1.95
C GLY A 156 1.28 3.43 -1.10
N GLY A 157 1.05 3.11 0.18
CA GLY A 157 2.00 2.35 1.00
C GLY A 157 3.19 3.15 1.55
N THR A 158 3.53 4.28 0.94
CA THR A 158 4.36 5.32 1.55
C THR A 158 3.43 6.48 1.91
N SER A 159 3.29 6.80 3.19
CA SER A 159 2.66 8.04 3.63
C SER A 159 3.77 9.07 3.78
N VAL A 160 4.05 9.84 2.72
CA VAL A 160 5.03 10.92 2.82
C VAL A 160 4.28 12.17 3.28
N LEU A 161 4.57 12.64 4.48
CA LEU A 161 4.08 13.91 4.99
C LEU A 161 5.29 14.78 5.30
N GLY A 162 5.68 15.62 4.35
CA GLY A 162 6.82 16.54 4.51
C GLY A 162 7.74 16.61 3.29
N LYS A 163 8.36 17.78 3.12
CA LYS A 163 9.49 17.99 2.21
C LYS A 163 10.72 17.23 2.69
N GLY A 164 11.37 16.50 1.79
CA GLY A 164 12.55 15.71 2.14
C GLY A 164 12.80 14.54 1.20
N HIS A 165 13.72 13.70 1.58
CA HIS A 165 13.97 12.43 0.91
C HIS A 165 14.22 11.32 1.93
N ALA A 166 13.95 10.09 1.53
CA ALA A 166 14.33 8.93 2.31
C ALA A 166 14.87 7.83 1.40
N VAL A 167 15.77 7.03 1.93
CA VAL A 167 16.24 5.78 1.33
C VAL A 167 16.17 4.69 2.39
N GLY A 168 15.53 3.58 2.07
CA GLY A 168 15.30 2.49 2.99
C GLY A 168 15.74 1.14 2.46
N VAL A 169 16.08 0.25 3.39
CA VAL A 169 16.31 -1.17 3.11
C VAL A 169 15.45 -1.98 4.06
N LYS A 170 14.74 -2.97 3.53
CA LYS A 170 13.88 -3.87 4.28
C LYS A 170 14.17 -5.32 3.92
N ALA A 171 14.34 -6.15 4.94
CA ALA A 171 14.36 -7.60 4.80
C ALA A 171 12.96 -8.14 5.14
N ASN A 172 12.37 -8.88 4.21
CA ASN A 172 11.06 -9.50 4.36
C ASN A 172 11.24 -11.02 4.43
N TYR A 173 10.50 -11.68 5.32
CA TYR A 173 10.43 -13.14 5.42
C TYR A 173 8.98 -13.59 5.37
N VAL A 174 8.63 -14.35 4.34
CA VAL A 174 7.30 -14.98 4.22
C VAL A 174 7.26 -16.19 5.15
N LEU A 175 6.37 -16.15 6.14
CA LEU A 175 6.17 -17.26 7.04
C LEU A 175 5.40 -18.38 6.33
N PRO A 176 5.57 -19.65 6.72
CA PRO A 176 4.70 -20.72 6.24
C PRO A 176 3.22 -20.36 6.42
N THR A 177 2.42 -20.57 5.38
CA THR A 177 0.99 -20.31 5.39
C THR A 177 0.32 -21.20 6.45
N ALA A 178 -0.51 -20.60 7.31
CA ALA A 178 -1.28 -21.33 8.31
C ALA A 178 -2.73 -21.49 7.82
N GLY A 179 -3.00 -22.59 7.11
CA GLY A 179 -4.30 -22.79 6.44
C GLY A 179 -4.53 -21.75 5.35
N ALA A 180 -5.59 -20.94 5.48
CA ALA A 180 -5.89 -19.84 4.56
C ALA A 180 -5.20 -18.51 4.93
N TRP A 181 -4.40 -18.48 6.00
CA TRP A 181 -3.70 -17.28 6.48
C TRP A 181 -2.31 -17.17 5.87
N TRP A 182 -2.14 -16.26 4.91
CA TRP A 182 -0.84 -15.83 4.41
C TRP A 182 -0.25 -14.77 5.32
N GLN A 183 1.06 -14.80 5.55
CA GLN A 183 1.72 -13.88 6.47
C GLN A 183 3.19 -13.64 6.14
N GLN A 184 3.63 -12.43 6.44
CA GLN A 184 5.00 -11.96 6.25
C GLN A 184 5.42 -11.09 7.43
N ILE A 185 6.65 -11.31 7.89
CA ILE A 185 7.33 -10.37 8.80
C ILE A 185 8.41 -9.63 8.02
N GLY A 186 8.74 -8.42 8.46
CA GLY A 186 9.90 -7.73 7.90
C GLY A 186 10.53 -6.79 8.90
N VAL A 187 11.80 -6.52 8.71
CA VAL A 187 12.56 -5.51 9.45
C VAL A 187 13.19 -4.56 8.44
N GLY A 188 13.10 -3.27 8.70
CA GLY A 188 13.66 -2.27 7.81
C GLY A 188 14.24 -1.08 8.55
N ILE A 189 15.08 -0.36 7.84
CA ILE A 189 15.69 0.89 8.26
C ILE A 189 15.51 1.92 7.15
N ASP A 190 15.04 3.11 7.50
CA ASP A 190 14.81 4.21 6.56
C ASP A 190 15.69 5.39 6.94
N PHE A 191 16.63 5.81 6.09
CA PHE A 191 17.42 7.03 6.30
C PHE A 191 16.64 8.22 5.76
N LYS A 192 16.08 9.04 6.65
CA LYS A 192 15.22 10.19 6.32
C LYS A 192 15.96 11.51 6.50
N ASP A 193 15.82 12.40 5.53
CA ASP A 193 16.29 13.80 5.57
C ASP A 193 15.11 14.73 5.23
N ASN A 194 14.52 15.31 6.27
CA ASN A 194 13.31 16.15 6.16
C ASN A 194 13.67 17.63 6.22
N ALA A 195 13.47 18.32 5.10
CA ALA A 195 13.69 19.74 4.91
C ALA A 195 12.42 20.52 5.27
N GLU A 196 12.24 20.85 6.56
CA GLU A 196 11.12 21.70 6.98
C GLU A 196 11.60 23.12 7.27
N SER A 197 10.74 24.08 6.97
CA SER A 197 10.90 25.48 7.32
C SER A 197 9.81 25.85 8.33
N LEU A 198 10.20 26.34 9.50
CA LEU A 198 9.27 26.90 10.48
C LEU A 198 9.14 28.40 10.24
N ARG A 199 7.92 28.91 10.22
CA ARG A 199 7.66 30.34 10.05
C ARG A 199 7.09 30.91 11.34
N PHE A 200 7.83 31.83 11.97
CA PHE A 200 7.38 32.59 13.13
C PHE A 200 7.16 34.04 12.67
N GLY A 201 5.90 34.44 12.46
CA GLY A 201 5.59 35.77 11.90
C GLY A 201 6.20 35.98 10.50
N ASN A 202 7.13 36.92 10.38
CA ASN A 202 7.83 37.25 9.13
C ASN A 202 9.20 36.58 8.97
N THR A 203 9.69 35.83 9.97
CA THR A 203 10.95 35.08 9.88
C THR A 203 10.66 33.61 9.56
N SER A 204 11.36 33.09 8.54
CA SER A 204 11.36 31.68 8.18
C SER A 204 12.71 31.10 8.54
N ASP A 205 12.73 30.05 9.36
CA ASP A 205 13.93 29.34 9.75
C ASP A 205 13.91 27.91 9.19
N HIS A 206 15.06 27.44 8.70
CA HIS A 206 15.20 26.15 8.05
C HIS A 206 15.85 25.14 8.99
N VAL A 207 15.08 24.13 9.41
CA VAL A 207 15.57 23.10 10.33
C VAL A 207 15.50 21.74 9.66
N PRO A 208 16.57 21.29 8.98
CA PRO A 208 16.62 19.94 8.44
C PRO A 208 16.69 18.92 9.59
N LEU A 209 15.92 17.84 9.47
CA LEU A 209 15.91 16.74 10.44
C LEU A 209 16.32 15.44 9.78
N LYS A 210 17.44 14.88 10.25
CA LYS A 210 18.00 13.62 9.78
C LYS A 210 17.85 12.54 10.83
N TYR A 211 17.33 11.39 10.46
CA TYR A 211 17.16 10.26 11.36
C TYR A 211 16.93 8.95 10.62
N ALA A 212 17.19 7.84 11.32
CA ALA A 212 17.17 6.51 10.74
C ALA A 212 16.26 5.55 11.55
N PRO A 213 14.92 5.70 11.47
CA PRO A 213 14.02 4.82 12.20
C PRO A 213 14.20 3.36 11.76
N ILE A 214 14.15 2.46 12.74
CA ILE A 214 14.08 1.02 12.53
C ILE A 214 12.62 0.60 12.70
N SER A 215 12.11 -0.16 11.74
CA SER A 215 10.72 -0.60 11.74
C SER A 215 10.61 -2.11 11.63
N LEU A 216 9.77 -2.69 12.48
CA LEU A 216 9.30 -4.07 12.38
C LEU A 216 7.90 -4.05 11.78
N TYR A 217 7.63 -4.96 10.86
CA TYR A 217 6.38 -5.07 10.12
C TYR A 217 5.83 -6.49 10.22
N TYR A 218 4.52 -6.59 10.32
CA TYR A 218 3.77 -7.82 10.12
C TYR A 218 2.59 -7.55 9.18
N THR A 219 2.49 -8.33 8.12
CA THR A 219 1.34 -8.31 7.21
C THR A 219 0.73 -9.70 7.19
N GLY A 220 -0.58 -9.75 7.36
CA GLY A 220 -1.38 -10.97 7.26
C GLY A 220 -2.57 -10.77 6.33
N TYR A 221 -2.88 -11.79 5.56
CA TYR A 221 -3.99 -11.78 4.61
C TYR A 221 -4.71 -13.13 4.63
N ARG A 222 -6.03 -13.09 4.61
CA ARG A 222 -6.88 -14.27 4.44
C ARG A 222 -7.93 -13.99 3.41
N GLN A 223 -8.11 -14.94 2.51
CA GLN A 223 -9.23 -14.94 1.57
C GLN A 223 -9.95 -16.28 1.67
N SER A 224 -11.27 -16.20 1.84
CA SER A 224 -12.20 -17.33 1.84
C SER A 224 -13.30 -17.07 0.80
N GLU A 225 -14.32 -17.92 0.76
CA GLU A 225 -15.45 -17.76 -0.18
C GLU A 225 -16.24 -16.47 0.06
N HIS A 226 -16.42 -16.09 1.34
CA HIS A 226 -17.21 -14.92 1.72
C HIS A 226 -16.37 -13.80 2.35
N ASP A 227 -15.24 -14.12 2.97
CA ASP A 227 -14.48 -13.16 3.76
C ASP A 227 -13.08 -12.91 3.19
N THR A 228 -12.70 -11.63 3.17
CA THR A 228 -11.33 -11.18 2.94
C THR A 228 -10.86 -10.31 4.09
N LEU A 229 -9.85 -10.79 4.83
CA LEU A 229 -9.22 -10.10 5.97
C LEU A 229 -7.81 -9.66 5.60
N SER A 230 -7.51 -8.37 5.79
CA SER A 230 -6.15 -7.84 5.75
C SER A 230 -5.78 -7.29 7.13
N LEU A 231 -4.59 -7.61 7.62
CA LEU A 231 -4.03 -7.10 8.87
C LEU A 231 -2.60 -6.59 8.62
N ASN A 232 -2.34 -5.36 9.03
CA ASN A 232 -1.01 -4.76 9.01
C ASN A 232 -0.67 -4.24 10.40
N LEU A 233 0.44 -4.68 10.96
CA LEU A 233 0.99 -4.19 12.21
C LEU A 233 2.40 -3.65 11.95
N SER A 234 2.75 -2.55 12.59
CA SER A 234 4.13 -2.07 12.57
C SER A 234 4.54 -1.48 13.92
N ALA A 235 5.82 -1.63 14.23
CA ALA A 235 6.46 -0.96 15.35
C ALA A 235 7.70 -0.22 14.82
N THR A 236 7.76 1.08 15.04
CA THR A 236 8.83 1.94 14.56
C THR A 236 9.55 2.57 15.75
N ALA A 237 10.86 2.37 15.82
CA ALA A 237 11.75 2.96 16.79
C ALA A 237 12.60 4.05 16.12
N GLY A 238 12.40 5.30 16.54
CA GLY A 238 13.29 6.41 16.18
C GLY A 238 14.65 6.24 16.85
N THR A 239 15.73 6.44 16.09
CA THR A 239 17.10 6.36 16.60
C THR A 239 17.71 7.76 16.70
N ARG A 240 18.38 8.05 17.82
CA ARG A 240 19.09 9.33 18.03
C ARG A 240 20.18 9.59 16.99
N SER A 241 21.00 8.58 16.73
CA SER A 241 22.01 8.55 15.68
C SER A 241 22.29 7.09 15.35
N LEU A 242 22.40 6.77 14.06
CA LEU A 242 22.71 5.43 13.59
C LEU A 242 23.71 5.54 12.44
N PHE A 243 24.86 4.86 12.57
CA PHE A 243 25.98 4.99 11.63
C PHE A 243 26.46 6.45 11.40
N GLY A 244 26.35 7.31 12.42
CA GLY A 244 26.67 8.74 12.31
C GLY A 244 25.58 9.56 11.60
N TYR A 245 24.47 8.96 11.21
CA TYR A 245 23.31 9.61 10.62
C TYR A 245 22.28 9.96 11.70
N GLY A 246 22.12 11.25 12.00
CA GLY A 246 21.19 11.76 13.00
C GLY A 246 21.30 13.28 13.19
N SER A 247 20.24 13.89 13.69
CA SER A 247 20.22 15.29 14.15
C SER A 247 20.19 15.36 15.67
N ASP A 248 20.74 16.43 16.24
CA ASP A 248 20.74 16.64 17.69
C ASP A 248 19.34 16.88 18.26
N GLU A 249 19.13 16.60 19.55
CA GLU A 249 17.85 16.79 20.24
C GLU A 249 17.30 18.21 20.14
N ARG A 250 18.17 19.23 20.05
CA ARG A 250 17.76 20.61 19.81
C ARG A 250 17.01 20.78 18.49
N ALA A 251 17.41 20.06 17.44
CA ALA A 251 16.73 20.13 16.14
C ALA A 251 15.33 19.48 16.20
N TYR A 252 15.15 18.45 17.04
CA TYR A 252 13.85 17.84 17.29
C TYR A 252 12.96 18.76 18.13
N ASP A 253 13.46 19.24 19.26
CA ASP A 253 12.72 20.15 20.15
C ASP A 253 12.31 21.44 19.42
N TYR A 254 13.18 21.95 18.55
CA TYR A 254 12.87 23.10 17.71
C TYR A 254 11.79 22.80 16.66
N LYS A 255 11.73 21.58 16.12
CA LYS A 255 10.67 21.15 15.20
C LYS A 255 9.33 20.96 15.86
N ARG A 256 9.33 20.35 17.04
CA ARG A 256 8.15 20.19 17.90
C ARG A 256 8.65 20.11 19.32
N VAL A 257 8.18 21.06 20.14
CA VAL A 257 8.54 21.14 21.55
C VAL A 257 8.29 19.80 22.23
N ASN A 258 9.29 19.32 22.97
CA ASN A 258 9.36 18.02 23.64
C ASN A 258 9.43 16.79 22.71
N SER A 259 9.51 16.94 21.39
CA SER A 259 9.79 15.80 20.52
C SER A 259 11.22 15.32 20.72
N ARG A 260 11.39 14.00 20.67
CA ARG A 260 12.67 13.34 20.94
C ARG A 260 13.13 12.59 19.72
N SER A 261 14.45 12.49 19.57
CA SER A 261 15.08 11.70 18.52
C SER A 261 14.91 10.19 18.72
N SER A 262 14.67 9.76 19.96
CA SER A 262 14.24 8.42 20.31
C SER A 262 12.74 8.40 20.61
N PHE A 263 11.98 7.64 19.85
CA PHE A 263 10.56 7.39 20.07
C PHE A 263 10.23 5.95 19.70
N LEU A 264 9.14 5.43 20.24
CA LEU A 264 8.50 4.20 19.81
C LEU A 264 7.08 4.53 19.35
N ALA A 265 6.70 4.06 18.17
CA ALA A 265 5.36 4.16 17.62
C ALA A 265 4.88 2.79 17.19
N PHE A 266 3.67 2.41 17.60
CA PHE A 266 2.99 1.20 17.16
C PHE A 266 1.79 1.57 16.29
N LYS A 267 1.63 0.91 15.14
CA LYS A 267 0.49 1.10 14.24
C LYS A 267 -0.18 -0.24 13.96
N ALA A 268 -1.51 -0.21 13.86
CA ALA A 268 -2.31 -1.35 13.44
C ALA A 268 -3.35 -0.87 12.42
N ASP A 269 -3.58 -1.64 11.36
CA ASP A 269 -4.63 -1.44 10.37
C ASP A 269 -5.22 -2.80 10.00
N ALA A 270 -6.52 -2.97 10.20
CA ALA A 270 -7.25 -4.17 9.85
C ALA A 270 -8.47 -3.82 8.99
N THR A 271 -8.64 -4.53 7.88
CA THR A 271 -9.80 -4.38 6.99
C THR A 271 -10.42 -5.75 6.73
N GLU A 272 -11.69 -5.92 7.07
CA GLU A 272 -12.49 -7.10 6.75
C GLU A 272 -13.54 -6.74 5.70
N THR A 273 -13.66 -7.56 4.67
CA THR A 273 -14.76 -7.51 3.70
C THR A 273 -15.53 -8.82 3.78
N HIS A 274 -16.80 -8.76 4.17
CA HIS A 274 -17.73 -9.89 4.12
C HIS A 274 -18.65 -9.74 2.92
N THR A 275 -18.69 -10.75 2.05
CA THR A 275 -19.54 -10.84 0.86
C THR A 275 -20.70 -11.79 1.12
N PHE A 276 -21.91 -11.24 1.17
CA PHE A 276 -23.12 -12.02 1.40
C PHE A 276 -23.50 -12.83 0.16
N GLN A 277 -24.36 -13.85 0.33
CA GLN A 277 -24.83 -14.70 -0.78
C GLN A 277 -25.46 -13.91 -1.95
N GLY A 278 -26.04 -12.73 -1.68
CA GLY A 278 -26.59 -11.83 -2.71
C GLY A 278 -25.57 -10.93 -3.42
N GLY A 279 -24.27 -11.07 -3.12
CA GLY A 279 -23.19 -10.28 -3.73
C GLY A 279 -22.96 -8.89 -3.13
N SER A 280 -23.83 -8.44 -2.21
CA SER A 280 -23.58 -7.26 -1.39
C SER A 280 -22.40 -7.47 -0.46
N GLN A 281 -21.77 -6.39 -0.02
CA GLN A 281 -20.59 -6.46 0.86
C GLN A 281 -20.70 -5.51 2.04
N ALA A 282 -20.24 -5.97 3.20
CA ALA A 282 -19.92 -5.10 4.33
C ALA A 282 -18.40 -5.01 4.44
N VAL A 283 -17.89 -3.79 4.49
CA VAL A 283 -16.47 -3.51 4.68
C VAL A 283 -16.30 -2.78 6.01
N VAL A 284 -15.48 -3.34 6.88
CA VAL A 284 -15.11 -2.74 8.16
C VAL A 284 -13.61 -2.49 8.14
N ARG A 285 -13.20 -1.27 8.45
CA ARG A 285 -11.79 -0.94 8.66
C ARG A 285 -11.58 -0.29 10.01
N VAL A 286 -10.58 -0.77 10.74
CA VAL A 286 -10.10 -0.16 11.97
C VAL A 286 -8.61 0.09 11.85
N ALA A 287 -8.17 1.28 12.23
CA ALA A 287 -6.75 1.62 12.25
C ALA A 287 -6.41 2.43 13.49
N GLY A 288 -5.17 2.36 13.94
CA GLY A 288 -4.74 3.14 15.08
C GLY A 288 -3.23 3.26 15.20
N GLN A 289 -2.82 4.25 15.98
CA GLN A 289 -1.43 4.53 16.31
C GLN A 289 -1.30 4.93 17.77
N LEU A 290 -0.28 4.37 18.43
CA LEU A 290 0.13 4.73 19.77
C LEU A 290 1.61 5.11 19.78
N SER A 291 1.98 6.11 20.59
CA SER A 291 3.40 6.47 20.76
C SER A 291 3.77 6.78 22.21
N ASP A 292 5.03 6.48 22.54
CA ASP A 292 5.64 6.78 23.83
C ASP A 292 6.17 8.22 23.95
N SER A 293 6.13 9.00 22.86
CA SER A 293 6.74 10.34 22.76
C SER A 293 5.94 11.26 21.83
N PRO A 294 6.07 12.59 21.95
CA PRO A 294 5.60 13.51 20.91
C PRO A 294 6.37 13.24 19.60
N LEU A 295 5.65 13.01 18.51
CA LEU A 295 6.21 12.64 17.21
C LEU A 295 6.35 13.87 16.30
N VAL A 296 7.34 13.82 15.41
CA VAL A 296 7.46 14.78 14.31
C VAL A 296 6.33 14.56 13.30
N SER A 297 5.90 15.61 12.59
CA SER A 297 4.72 15.59 11.72
C SER A 297 4.71 14.41 10.72
N SER A 298 5.87 14.06 10.17
CA SER A 298 6.01 12.94 9.23
C SER A 298 5.72 11.56 9.83
N GLU A 299 5.74 11.43 11.17
CA GLU A 299 5.52 10.17 11.89
C GLU A 299 4.15 10.10 12.59
N GLN A 300 3.43 11.22 12.64
CA GLN A 300 2.11 11.30 13.26
C GLN A 300 1.07 10.49 12.48
N PHE A 301 0.03 10.07 13.19
CA PHE A 301 -1.17 9.52 12.59
C PHE A 301 -1.95 10.65 11.93
N ALA A 302 -2.33 10.49 10.67
CA ALA A 302 -3.11 11.47 9.92
C ALA A 302 -4.52 10.93 9.63
N ALA A 303 -5.52 11.80 9.74
CA ALA A 303 -6.91 11.49 9.42
C ALA A 303 -7.58 12.62 8.65
N GLY A 304 -8.54 12.24 7.80
CA GLY A 304 -9.20 13.10 6.83
C GLY A 304 -8.77 12.76 5.39
N GLY A 305 -9.74 12.81 4.47
CA GLY A 305 -9.54 12.55 3.04
C GLY A 305 -10.15 11.24 2.56
N MET A 306 -9.97 10.93 1.27
CA MET A 306 -10.64 9.81 0.58
C MET A 306 -10.18 8.42 1.04
N SER A 307 -9.08 8.34 1.79
CA SER A 307 -8.48 7.09 2.30
C SER A 307 -8.62 6.91 3.80
N SER A 308 -9.28 7.83 4.51
CA SER A 308 -9.45 7.77 5.97
C SER A 308 -10.86 8.19 6.38
N VAL A 309 -11.10 9.46 6.71
CA VAL A 309 -12.41 10.01 7.04
C VAL A 309 -12.90 10.85 5.86
N ARG A 310 -13.78 10.25 5.05
CA ARG A 310 -14.33 10.91 3.84
C ARG A 310 -15.17 12.13 4.22
N GLY A 311 -15.24 13.10 3.32
CA GLY A 311 -15.89 14.41 3.58
C GLY A 311 -14.94 15.47 4.14
N TYR A 312 -13.81 15.09 4.73
CA TYR A 312 -12.76 16.01 5.21
C TYR A 312 -11.65 16.20 4.16
N LEU A 313 -10.72 17.12 4.42
CA LEU A 313 -9.51 17.33 3.62
C LEU A 313 -8.46 16.25 3.92
N SER A 314 -7.58 15.99 2.96
CA SER A 314 -6.52 14.98 3.08
C SER A 314 -5.54 15.36 4.19
N ALA A 315 -5.35 14.46 5.15
CA ALA A 315 -4.51 14.65 6.34
C ALA A 315 -4.86 15.92 7.13
N GLU A 316 -6.15 16.25 7.24
CA GLU A 316 -6.62 17.48 7.89
C GLU A 316 -6.27 17.55 9.39
N ALA A 317 -6.32 16.40 10.08
CA ALA A 317 -5.91 16.29 11.48
C ALA A 317 -4.75 15.32 11.61
N THR A 318 -3.76 15.67 12.44
CA THR A 318 -2.66 14.79 12.81
C THR A 318 -2.53 14.65 14.32
N GLY A 319 -2.01 13.51 14.78
CA GLY A 319 -1.86 13.20 16.20
C GLY A 319 -0.74 12.21 16.50
N ASP A 320 -0.21 12.25 17.71
CA ASP A 320 0.75 11.25 18.21
C ASP A 320 0.01 9.93 18.54
N TYR A 321 -1.24 10.06 18.99
CA TYR A 321 -2.21 8.99 19.11
C TYR A 321 -3.33 9.17 18.09
N GLY A 322 -3.82 8.05 17.56
CA GLY A 322 -4.94 8.06 16.64
C GLY A 322 -5.71 6.75 16.64
N ALA A 323 -7.01 6.84 16.44
CA ALA A 323 -7.89 5.71 16.14
C ALA A 323 -8.85 6.12 15.02
N LEU A 324 -9.09 5.20 14.10
CA LEU A 324 -10.00 5.33 12.97
C LEU A 324 -10.89 4.09 12.90
N ALA A 325 -12.17 4.30 12.63
CA ALA A 325 -13.13 3.26 12.32
C ALA A 325 -13.95 3.69 11.10
N SER A 326 -14.13 2.76 10.17
CA SER A 326 -14.92 2.97 8.96
C SER A 326 -15.80 1.76 8.72
N PHE A 327 -17.05 2.03 8.37
CA PHE A 327 -18.00 1.03 7.91
C PHE A 327 -18.54 1.45 6.55
N GLU A 328 -18.55 0.53 5.61
CA GLU A 328 -19.10 0.74 4.27
C GLU A 328 -19.96 -0.45 3.85
N TRP A 329 -21.19 -0.17 3.42
CA TRP A 329 -22.10 -1.15 2.85
C TRP A 329 -22.17 -0.96 1.34
N ARG A 330 -21.81 -2.00 0.57
CA ARG A 330 -21.83 -2.00 -0.89
C ARG A 330 -22.95 -2.89 -1.41
N THR A 331 -23.62 -2.45 -2.46
CA THR A 331 -24.54 -3.30 -3.21
C THR A 331 -23.82 -4.44 -3.92
N ALA A 332 -24.59 -5.42 -4.39
CA ALA A 332 -24.13 -6.31 -5.44
C ALA A 332 -23.65 -5.50 -6.67
N PRO A 333 -22.69 -6.03 -7.44
CA PRO A 333 -22.27 -5.41 -8.67
C PRO A 333 -23.38 -5.47 -9.72
N TYR A 334 -23.74 -4.32 -10.29
CA TYR A 334 -24.56 -4.26 -11.50
C TYR A 334 -23.62 -4.40 -12.69
N THR A 335 -23.56 -5.60 -13.27
CA THR A 335 -22.67 -5.91 -14.39
C THR A 335 -23.32 -5.60 -15.74
N LYS A 336 -22.51 -5.25 -16.73
CA LYS A 336 -22.93 -4.86 -18.10
C LYS A 336 -24.00 -3.76 -18.08
N PHE A 337 -23.80 -2.76 -17.22
CA PHE A 337 -24.77 -1.68 -17.02
C PHE A 337 -24.98 -0.84 -18.28
N ALA A 338 -23.91 -0.61 -19.05
CA ALA A 338 -23.96 0.03 -20.37
C ALA A 338 -22.78 -0.45 -21.25
N PRO A 339 -22.73 -0.18 -22.57
CA PRO A 339 -21.70 -0.72 -23.47
C PRO A 339 -20.24 -0.43 -23.08
N VAL A 340 -19.99 0.65 -22.33
CA VAL A 340 -18.66 1.05 -21.86
C VAL A 340 -18.54 0.92 -20.34
N LEU A 341 -19.63 0.55 -19.64
CA LEU A 341 -19.75 0.53 -18.19
C LEU A 341 -20.00 -0.91 -17.72
N ASP A 342 -18.90 -1.61 -17.46
CA ASP A 342 -18.88 -3.04 -17.18
C ASP A 342 -19.45 -3.37 -15.81
N GLU A 343 -19.18 -2.54 -14.81
CA GLU A 343 -19.65 -2.75 -13.45
C GLU A 343 -19.94 -1.41 -12.77
N VAL A 344 -21.06 -1.35 -12.06
CA VAL A 344 -21.38 -0.27 -11.11
C VAL A 344 -21.72 -0.88 -9.76
N ARG A 345 -21.22 -0.28 -8.69
CA ARG A 345 -21.68 -0.52 -7.33
C ARG A 345 -22.07 0.80 -6.69
N PHE A 346 -23.10 0.75 -5.87
CA PHE A 346 -23.46 1.85 -4.97
C PHE A 346 -23.05 1.47 -3.56
N TYR A 347 -22.72 2.46 -2.74
CA TYR A 347 -22.39 2.22 -1.35
C TYR A 347 -22.79 3.38 -0.45
N LEU A 348 -23.02 3.03 0.82
CA LEU A 348 -23.18 3.96 1.93
C LEU A 348 -22.01 3.77 2.87
N PHE A 349 -21.55 4.83 3.52
CA PHE A 349 -20.47 4.74 4.48
C PHE A 349 -20.66 5.66 5.68
N THR A 350 -19.96 5.31 6.77
CA THR A 350 -19.69 6.20 7.88
C THR A 350 -18.25 6.01 8.33
N ASP A 351 -17.56 7.12 8.54
CA ASP A 351 -16.17 7.12 8.97
C ASP A 351 -16.04 7.98 10.23
N ALA A 352 -15.22 7.54 11.17
CA ALA A 352 -14.90 8.26 12.39
C ALA A 352 -13.41 8.16 12.68
N ALA A 353 -12.83 9.23 13.21
CA ALA A 353 -11.49 9.21 13.76
C ALA A 353 -11.36 10.08 14.99
N TYR A 354 -10.51 9.67 15.92
CA TYR A 354 -10.10 10.44 17.08
C TYR A 354 -8.59 10.50 17.14
N LEU A 355 -8.04 11.69 17.30
CA LEU A 355 -6.61 11.96 17.31
C LEU A 355 -6.27 12.80 18.52
N ARG A 356 -5.08 12.58 19.10
CA ARG A 356 -4.61 13.34 20.25
C ARG A 356 -3.12 13.62 20.14
N LEU A 357 -2.73 14.85 20.45
CA LEU A 357 -1.34 15.24 20.61
C LEU A 357 -0.88 14.94 22.04
N ARG A 358 0.30 14.33 22.16
CA ARG A 358 1.00 14.16 23.41
C ARG A 358 1.71 15.47 23.75
N GLN A 359 1.53 15.97 24.98
CA GLN A 359 2.14 17.22 25.46
C GLN A 359 1.85 18.41 24.53
N ALA A 360 0.56 18.62 24.21
CA ALA A 360 0.13 19.82 23.50
C ALA A 360 0.47 21.08 24.32
N GLN A 361 0.86 22.15 23.63
CA GLN A 361 1.05 23.48 24.23
C GLN A 361 -0.29 24.03 24.73
N GLU A 362 -0.28 24.94 25.71
CA GLU A 362 -1.50 25.48 26.34
C GLU A 362 -2.45 26.15 25.34
N GLU A 363 -1.92 26.75 24.27
CA GLU A 363 -2.70 27.41 23.21
C GLU A 363 -3.07 26.46 22.04
N GLN A 364 -2.60 25.21 22.05
CA GLN A 364 -2.79 24.26 20.96
C GLN A 364 -3.96 23.30 21.25
N ALA A 365 -4.85 23.11 20.28
CA ALA A 365 -5.86 22.06 20.34
C ALA A 365 -5.19 20.69 20.54
N SER A 366 -5.52 20.02 21.65
CA SER A 366 -4.85 18.78 22.06
C SER A 366 -5.50 17.52 21.51
N SER A 367 -6.72 17.60 20.99
CA SER A 367 -7.47 16.48 20.42
C SER A 367 -8.35 16.91 19.26
N PHE A 368 -8.54 16.01 18.30
CA PHE A 368 -9.38 16.21 17.12
C PHE A 368 -10.32 15.02 16.96
N SER A 369 -11.58 15.27 16.63
CA SER A 369 -12.54 14.22 16.32
C SER A 369 -13.21 14.50 14.98
N LEU A 370 -13.09 13.56 14.05
CA LEU A 370 -13.71 13.63 12.74
C LEU A 370 -14.83 12.58 12.69
N LEU A 371 -15.97 12.94 12.10
CA LEU A 371 -17.09 12.02 11.93
C LEU A 371 -17.84 12.40 10.66
N SER A 372 -18.11 11.44 9.78
CA SER A 372 -18.88 11.68 8.58
C SER A 372 -19.79 10.50 8.23
N LEU A 373 -20.78 10.82 7.41
CA LEU A 373 -21.58 9.85 6.69
C LEU A 373 -21.59 10.23 5.20
N GLY A 374 -21.88 9.28 4.35
CA GLY A 374 -21.96 9.56 2.94
C GLY A 374 -22.40 8.39 2.10
N PHE A 375 -22.41 8.63 0.81
CA PHE A 375 -22.73 7.64 -0.19
C PHE A 375 -21.86 7.85 -1.41
N GLY A 376 -21.75 6.83 -2.24
CA GLY A 376 -21.00 6.93 -3.47
C GLY A 376 -21.29 5.81 -4.43
N THR A 377 -20.60 5.88 -5.54
CA THR A 377 -20.57 4.84 -6.56
C THR A 377 -19.14 4.53 -6.94
N SER A 378 -18.87 3.26 -7.20
CA SER A 378 -17.67 2.81 -7.88
C SER A 378 -18.06 2.21 -9.21
N PHE A 379 -17.27 2.48 -10.23
CA PHE A 379 -17.52 2.01 -11.58
C PHE A 379 -16.26 1.44 -12.22
N LYS A 380 -16.47 0.49 -13.13
CA LYS A 380 -15.47 -0.06 -14.03
C LYS A 380 -15.87 0.27 -15.46
N LEU A 381 -15.08 1.10 -16.11
CA LEU A 381 -15.20 1.47 -17.52
C LEU A 381 -14.18 0.64 -18.31
N THR A 382 -14.62 -0.40 -19.01
CA THR A 382 -13.73 -1.42 -19.62
C THR A 382 -12.84 -2.14 -18.59
N ASP A 383 -11.98 -3.06 -19.04
CA ASP A 383 -11.03 -3.74 -18.16
C ASP A 383 -9.94 -2.83 -17.57
N TYR A 384 -9.71 -1.66 -18.18
CA TYR A 384 -8.56 -0.81 -17.87
C TYR A 384 -8.88 0.37 -16.97
N VAL A 385 -10.11 0.91 -16.98
CA VAL A 385 -10.45 2.14 -16.26
C VAL A 385 -11.41 1.84 -15.12
N ARG A 386 -11.08 2.32 -13.92
CA ARG A 386 -11.93 2.23 -12.74
C ARG A 386 -12.06 3.60 -12.12
N GLY A 387 -13.17 3.85 -11.47
CA GLY A 387 -13.35 5.11 -10.75
C GLY A 387 -14.34 5.01 -9.62
N ARG A 388 -14.38 6.10 -8.85
CA ARG A 388 -15.31 6.32 -7.76
C ARG A 388 -15.74 7.78 -7.74
N LEU A 389 -16.98 8.00 -7.37
CA LEU A 389 -17.56 9.29 -7.06
C LEU A 389 -18.27 9.16 -5.72
N GLU A 390 -17.91 9.99 -4.76
CA GLU A 390 -18.43 9.92 -3.39
C GLU A 390 -18.85 11.31 -2.90
N PHE A 391 -19.93 11.33 -2.13
CA PHE A 391 -20.46 12.48 -1.43
C PHE A 391 -20.29 12.24 0.06
N GLY A 392 -19.41 13.01 0.70
CA GLY A 392 -19.17 12.96 2.14
C GLY A 392 -19.83 14.14 2.84
N TYR A 393 -20.49 13.88 3.96
CA TYR A 393 -21.14 14.87 4.81
C TYR A 393 -20.50 14.88 6.21
N PRO A 394 -19.63 15.86 6.51
CA PRO A 394 -19.03 16.03 7.83
C PRO A 394 -20.10 16.30 8.90
N LEU A 395 -20.04 15.57 10.01
CA LEU A 395 -20.94 15.73 11.17
C LEU A 395 -20.31 16.50 12.32
N ARG A 396 -18.98 16.70 12.29
CA ARG A 396 -18.23 17.48 13.28
C ARG A 396 -17.28 18.45 12.60
N ASP A 397 -16.94 19.54 13.27
CA ASP A 397 -15.90 20.44 12.82
C ASP A 397 -14.54 19.74 12.88
N GLY A 398 -13.80 19.82 11.78
CA GLY A 398 -12.38 19.51 11.72
C GLY A 398 -11.55 20.80 11.80
N PRO A 399 -10.20 20.69 11.80
CA PRO A 399 -9.31 21.83 11.77
C PRO A 399 -9.54 22.82 10.62
N SER A 400 -10.08 22.36 9.48
CA SER A 400 -10.32 23.19 8.30
C SER A 400 -11.71 23.00 7.70
N THR A 401 -12.29 21.81 7.83
CA THR A 401 -13.62 21.47 7.33
C THR A 401 -14.66 21.78 8.39
N ARG A 402 -15.62 22.63 8.06
CA ARG A 402 -16.77 22.90 8.94
C ARG A 402 -17.78 21.77 8.86
N ALA A 403 -18.40 21.45 10.01
CA ALA A 403 -19.52 20.55 10.08
C ALA A 403 -20.60 20.95 9.06
N HIS A 404 -21.26 19.94 8.49
CA HIS A 404 -22.37 20.12 7.55
C HIS A 404 -22.01 20.83 6.23
N THR A 405 -20.71 20.95 5.92
CA THR A 405 -20.23 21.41 4.61
C THR A 405 -19.91 20.19 3.75
N PRO A 406 -20.82 19.74 2.87
CA PRO A 406 -20.61 18.53 2.09
C PRO A 406 -19.46 18.67 1.11
N ARG A 407 -18.84 17.53 0.78
CA ARG A 407 -17.74 17.45 -0.16
C ARG A 407 -17.97 16.33 -1.17
N VAL A 408 -17.71 16.65 -2.44
CA VAL A 408 -17.72 15.66 -3.52
C VAL A 408 -16.29 15.30 -3.85
N ASN A 409 -15.99 14.01 -3.80
CA ASN A 409 -14.70 13.47 -4.14
C ASN A 409 -14.82 12.53 -5.33
N PHE A 410 -13.86 12.60 -6.24
CA PHE A 410 -13.75 11.67 -7.36
C PHE A 410 -12.35 11.09 -7.42
N SER A 411 -12.25 9.88 -7.93
CA SER A 411 -10.98 9.27 -8.31
C SER A 411 -11.22 8.39 -9.53
N VAL A 412 -10.37 8.53 -10.53
CA VAL A 412 -10.34 7.70 -11.74
C VAL A 412 -8.93 7.18 -11.89
N ASN A 413 -8.78 5.89 -12.14
CA ASN A 413 -7.50 5.23 -12.39
C ASN A 413 -7.63 4.38 -13.65
N ALA A 414 -6.64 4.48 -14.53
CA ALA A 414 -6.45 3.62 -15.66
C ALA A 414 -5.20 2.76 -15.39
N SER A 415 -5.33 1.45 -15.51
CA SER A 415 -4.25 0.47 -15.34
C SER A 415 -4.15 -0.40 -16.59
N TYR A 416 -2.92 -0.63 -17.07
CA TYR A 416 -2.57 -1.55 -18.13
C TYR A 416 -1.71 -2.68 -17.57
#